data_AF-A0A2N5HCT0-F1
#
_entry.id   AF-A0A2N5HCT0-F1
#
_cell.length_a   1.000
_cell.length_b   1.000
_cell.length_c   1.000
_cell.angle_alpha   90.00
_cell.angle_beta   90.00
_cell.angle_gamma   90.00
#
_symmetry.space_group_name_H-M   'P 1'
#
loop_
_entity.id
_entity.type
_entity.pdbx_description
1 polymer ?
#
loop_
_entity_poly.entity_id
_entity_poly.type
_entity_poly.pdbx_seq_one_letter_code
_entity_poly.pdbx_strand_id
1 'polypeptide(L)' 'MKKEELLSHIYDSNGNVRISDISSKEEAEDLIFTAHHLEQEGKIVLLEYCLENDPLAVTLKTKQIK' A
#
# COMPACT_ATOMS: atom_id res chain seq x y z
N MET A 1 7.94 -5.52 -3.76
CA MET A 1 7.07 -4.94 -4.82
C MET A 1 7.61 -3.57 -5.25
N LYS A 2 7.53 -3.16 -6.52
CA LYS A 2 7.96 -1.81 -6.93
C LYS A 2 6.87 -0.75 -6.70
N LYS A 3 7.28 0.52 -6.55
CA LYS A 3 6.37 1.67 -6.36
C LYS A 3 5.28 1.78 -7.44
N GLU A 4 5.64 1.61 -8.70
CA GLU A 4 4.70 1.70 -9.83
C GLU A 4 3.70 0.54 -9.84
N GLU A 5 4.13 -0.66 -9.42
CA GLU A 5 3.23 -1.81 -9.28
C GLU A 5 2.23 -1.57 -8.16
N LEU A 6 2.69 -1.08 -6.99
CA LEU A 6 1.80 -0.73 -5.88
C LEU A 6 0.76 0.30 -6.31
N LEU A 7 1.20 1.33 -7.04
CA LEU A 7 0.31 2.35 -7.55
C LEU A 7 -0.74 1.76 -8.51
N SER A 8 -0.36 0.88 -9.45
CA SER A 8 -1.33 0.19 -10.31
C SER A 8 -2.34 -0.60 -9.49
N HIS A 9 -1.87 -1.40 -8.53
CA HIS A 9 -2.75 -2.17 -7.64
C HIS A 9 -3.75 -1.28 -6.90
N ILE A 10 -3.31 -0.11 -6.44
CA ILE A 10 -4.17 0.91 -5.81
C ILE A 10 -5.22 1.45 -6.79
N TYR A 11 -4.85 1.69 -8.04
CA TYR A 11 -5.80 2.12 -9.06
C TYR A 11 -6.82 1.03 -9.41
N ASP A 12 -6.35 -0.19 -9.65
CA ASP A 12 -7.18 -1.35 -10.00
C ASP A 12 -8.13 -1.74 -8.86
N SER A 13 -7.72 -1.57 -7.60
CA SER A 13 -8.52 -1.92 -6.42
C SER A 13 -9.34 -0.75 -5.88
N ASN A 14 -9.47 0.34 -6.65
CA ASN A 14 -10.21 1.55 -6.27
C ASN A 14 -9.83 2.08 -4.87
N GLY A 15 -8.54 2.07 -4.56
CA GLY A 15 -7.99 2.56 -3.30
C GLY A 15 -7.98 1.56 -2.14
N ASN A 16 -8.55 0.35 -2.27
CA ASN A 16 -8.50 -0.66 -1.20
C ASN A 16 -7.63 -1.85 -1.61
N VAL A 17 -6.38 -1.86 -1.17
CA VAL A 17 -5.42 -2.91 -1.52
C VAL A 17 -5.11 -3.76 -0.30
N ARG A 18 -5.13 -5.09 -0.46
CA ARG A 18 -4.62 -6.02 0.54
C ARG A 18 -3.52 -6.88 -0.08
N ILE A 19 -2.34 -6.79 0.48
CA ILE A 19 -1.15 -7.56 0.07
C ILE A 19 -0.88 -8.56 1.19
N SER A 20 -1.12 -9.84 0.91
CA SER A 20 -0.87 -10.94 1.86
C SER A 20 0.31 -11.83 1.48
N ASP A 21 0.94 -11.56 0.34
CA ASP A 21 2.15 -12.25 -0.11
C ASP A 21 3.38 -11.48 0.41
N ILE A 22 3.53 -11.45 1.73
CA ILE A 22 4.59 -10.70 2.42
C ILE A 22 5.49 -11.69 3.15
N SER A 23 6.79 -11.63 2.85
CA SER A 23 7.79 -12.58 3.35
C SER A 23 8.31 -12.21 4.74
N SER A 24 8.30 -10.92 5.08
CA SER A 24 8.89 -10.39 6.32
C SER A 24 8.23 -9.09 6.76
N LYS A 25 8.31 -8.77 8.05
CA LYS A 25 7.85 -7.47 8.58
C LYS A 25 8.54 -6.28 7.90
N GLU A 26 9.83 -6.40 7.57
CA GLU A 26 10.57 -5.36 6.84
C GLU A 26 9.95 -5.08 5.46
N GLU A 27 9.49 -6.11 4.75
CA GLU A 27 8.79 -5.94 3.47
C GLU A 27 7.42 -5.26 3.66
N ALA A 28 6.72 -5.57 4.74
CA ALA A 28 5.48 -4.88 5.11
C ALA A 28 5.70 -3.38 5.39
N GLU A 29 6.76 -3.06 6.13
CA GLU A 29 7.14 -1.67 6.44
C GLU A 29 7.58 -0.91 5.18
N ASP A 30 8.31 -1.56 4.27
CA ASP A 30 8.70 -1.00 2.96
C ASP A 30 7.48 -0.68 2.07
N LEU A 31 6.45 -1.52 2.09
CA LEU A 31 5.18 -1.27 1.39
C LEU A 31 4.46 -0.03 1.93
N ILE A 32 4.37 0.10 3.26
CA ILE A 32 3.75 1.26 3.91
C ILE A 32 4.56 2.52 3.61
N PHE A 33 5.89 2.44 3.67
CA PHE A 33 6.77 3.55 3.33
C PHE A 33 6.59 3.99 1.87
N THR A 34 6.48 3.03 0.95
CA THR A 34 6.21 3.29 -0.46
C THR A 34 4.86 3.98 -0.68
N ALA A 35 3.82 3.58 0.06
CA ALA A 35 2.51 4.23 0.01
C ALA A 35 2.58 5.70 0.47
N HIS A 36 3.34 5.98 1.53
CA HIS A 36 3.59 7.36 1.97
C HIS A 36 4.38 8.17 0.93
N HIS A 37 5.35 7.57 0.25
CA HIS A 37 6.07 8.25 -0.83
C HIS A 37 5.13 8.65 -1.97
N LEU A 38 4.22 7.76 -2.37
CA LEU A 38 3.20 8.06 -3.39
C LEU A 38 2.24 9.18 -2.96
N GLU A 39 1.95 9.27 -1.66
CA GLU A 39 1.18 10.37 -1.09
C GLU A 39 1.94 11.71 -1.17
N GLN A 40 3.23 11.73 -0.82
CA GLN A 40 4.08 12.92 -0.94
C GLN A 40 4.23 13.39 -2.38
N GLU A 41 4.24 12.46 -3.35
CA GLU A 41 4.23 12.77 -4.78
C GLU A 41 2.86 13.24 -5.31
N GLY A 42 1.83 13.27 -4.46
CA GLY A 42 0.48 13.67 -4.84
C GLY A 42 -0.20 12.71 -5.81
N LYS A 43 0.17 11.42 -5.81
CA LYS A 43 -0.49 10.39 -6.64
C LYS A 43 -1.74 9.84 -5.96
N ILE A 44 -1.68 9.69 -4.65
CA ILE A 44 -2.74 9.15 -3.81
C ILE A 44 -2.82 9.96 -2.51
N VAL A 45 -3.90 9.78 -1.74
CA VAL A 45 -3.96 10.14 -0.32
C VAL A 45 -4.05 8.84 0.46
N LEU A 46 -3.15 8.61 1.42
CA LEU A 46 -3.21 7.43 2.28
C LEU A 46 -4.18 7.74 3.43
N LEU A 47 -5.34 7.06 3.45
CA LEU A 47 -6.36 7.26 4.46
C LEU A 47 -6.11 6.41 5.70
N GLU A 48 -5.73 5.15 5.49
CA GLU A 48 -5.51 4.18 6.55
C GLU A 48 -4.56 3.09 6.05
N TYR A 49 -3.78 2.52 6.96
CA TYR A 49 -3.04 1.28 6.71
C TYR A 49 -3.15 0.35 7.91
N CYS A 50 -3.11 -0.95 7.67
CA CYS A 50 -3.13 -1.97 8.70
C CYS A 50 -2.07 -3.03 8.38
N LEU A 51 -1.29 -3.40 9.39
CA LEU A 51 -0.33 -4.51 9.33
C LEU A 51 -0.90 -5.66 10.15
N GLU A 52 -1.44 -6.65 9.46
CA GLU A 52 -1.89 -7.92 10.01
C GLU A 52 -0.67 -8.81 10.23
N ASN A 53 -0.53 -9.45 11.40
CA ASN A 53 0.64 -10.29 11.71
C ASN A 53 0.37 -11.81 11.56
N ASP A 54 -0.88 -12.23 11.38
CA ASP A 54 -1.27 -13.64 11.26
C ASP A 54 -2.55 -13.80 10.40
N PRO A 55 -2.43 -14.11 9.10
CA PRO A 55 -1.20 -14.14 8.30
C PRO A 55 -0.60 -12.73 8.13
N LEU A 56 0.71 -12.65 7.86
CA LEU A 56 1.37 -11.37 7.61
C LEU A 56 0.79 -10.71 6.34
N ALA A 57 0.09 -9.60 6.50
CA ALA A 57 -0.52 -8.87 5.40
C ALA A 57 -0.54 -7.36 5.67
N VAL A 58 -0.49 -6.58 4.59
CA VAL A 58 -0.66 -5.13 4.64
C VAL A 58 -1.92 -4.76 3.88
N THR A 59 -2.83 -4.10 4.58
CA THR A 59 -4.01 -3.48 3.97
C THR A 59 -3.75 -1.97 3.88
N LEU A 60 -3.91 -1.41 2.69
CA LEU A 60 -3.81 0.01 2.41
C LEU A 60 -5.16 0.51 1.92
N LYS A 61 -5.64 1.57 2.56
CA LYS A 61 -6.81 2.32 2.13
C LYS A 61 -6.38 3.69 1.69
N THR A 62 -6.66 4.01 0.44
CA THR A 62 -6.20 5.23 -0.21
C THR A 62 -7.35 5.88 -0.97
N LYS A 63 -7.18 7.16 -1.27
CA LYS A 63 -8.03 7.91 -2.18
C LYS A 63 -7.19 8.34 -3.36
N GLN A 64 -7.65 8.04 -4.56
CA GLN A 64 -7.00 8.48 -5.79
C GLN A 64 -7.14 10.00 -5.93
N ILE A 65 -6.04 10.67 -6.28
CA ILE A 65 -6.05 12.09 -6.62
C ILE A 65 -6.32 12.17 -8.12
N LYS A 66 -7.41 12.85 -8.47
CA LYS A 66 -7.89 13.02 -9.85
C LYS A 66 -7.17 14.16 -10.55
#